data_AF-A0A924QLB8-F1
#
_entry.id   AF-A0A924QLB8-F1
#
_cell.length_a   1.000
_cell.length_b   1.000
_cell.length_c   1.000
_cell.angle_alpha   90.00
_cell.angle_beta   90.00
_cell.angle_gamma   90.00
#
_symmetry.space_group_name_H-M   'P 1'
#
loop_
_entity.id
_entity.type
_entity.pdbx_description
1 polymer ?
#
loop_
_entity_poly.entity_id
_entity_poly.type
_entity_poly.pdbx_seq_one_letter_code
_entity_poly.pdbx_strand_id
1 'polypeptide(L)'
;MFVQPQFDPIALKLGPLSIHWYGLTYLVAFGLFLYLGSLRVKQTQFAQTGWTRRDVEDLLFYGVLGVVIGGRLGYVLFYKPVYYAANPLEIFAVWKGGMAFHGGLLG
;
A
#
# COMPACT_ATOMS: atom_id res chain seq x y z
N MET A 1 -3.04 -23.15 -28.67
CA MET A 1 -3.10 -21.72 -28.31
C MET A 1 -3.72 -21.64 -26.92
N PHE A 2 -3.00 -21.19 -25.90
CA PHE A 2 -3.58 -21.06 -24.54
C PHE A 2 -4.47 -19.82 -24.51
N VAL A 3 -5.77 -20.01 -24.29
CA VAL A 3 -6.70 -18.90 -24.06
C VAL A 3 -6.55 -18.46 -22.61
N GLN A 4 -6.12 -17.22 -22.38
CA GLN A 4 -6.07 -16.68 -21.03
C GLN A 4 -7.50 -16.51 -20.48
N PRO A 5 -7.78 -16.98 -19.26
CA PRO A 5 -9.07 -16.70 -18.62
C PRO A 5 -9.27 -15.19 -18.44
N GLN A 6 -10.46 -14.71 -18.79
CA GLN A 6 -10.85 -13.32 -18.61
C GLN A 6 -11.42 -13.15 -17.20
N PHE A 7 -10.55 -12.77 -16.25
CA PHE A 7 -10.98 -12.50 -14.87
C PHE A 7 -11.52 -11.07 -14.75
N ASP A 8 -12.68 -10.91 -14.12
CA ASP A 8 -13.16 -9.59 -13.71
C ASP A 8 -12.22 -9.04 -12.61
N PRO A 9 -11.58 -7.88 -12.81
CA PRO A 9 -10.70 -7.31 -11.80
C PRO A 9 -11.45 -6.81 -10.56
N ILE A 10 -12.77 -6.60 -10.64
CA ILE A 10 -13.61 -6.13 -9.54
C ILE A 10 -14.08 -7.32 -8.71
N ALA A 11 -13.69 -7.35 -7.44
CA ALA A 11 -14.13 -8.37 -6.49
C ALA A 11 -15.52 -8.07 -5.92
N LEU A 12 -15.79 -6.79 -5.62
CA LEU A 12 -17.07 -6.33 -5.08
C LEU A 12 -17.37 -4.90 -5.57
N LYS A 13 -18.61 -4.65 -5.98
CA LYS A 13 -19.07 -3.33 -6.40
C LYS A 13 -20.14 -2.82 -5.45
N LEU A 14 -19.87 -1.74 -4.75
CA LEU A 14 -20.77 -1.07 -3.81
C LEU A 14 -21.14 0.31 -4.35
N GLY A 15 -22.17 0.36 -5.22
CA GLY A 15 -22.54 1.59 -5.92
C GLY A 15 -21.39 2.15 -6.77
N PRO A 16 -20.91 3.39 -6.52
CA PRO A 16 -19.78 3.97 -7.24
C PRO A 16 -18.41 3.44 -6.79
N LEU A 17 -18.34 2.69 -5.68
CA LEU A 17 -17.08 2.16 -5.15
C LEU A 17 -16.83 0.75 -5.69
N SER A 18 -15.73 0.58 -6.43
CA SER A 18 -15.26 -0.72 -6.92
C SER A 18 -14.07 -1.22 -6.10
N ILE A 19 -14.25 -2.33 -5.39
CA ILE A 19 -13.19 -3.03 -4.67
C ILE A 19 -12.58 -4.04 -5.62
N HIS A 20 -11.28 -3.92 -5.85
CA HIS A 20 -10.55 -4.76 -6.79
C HIS A 20 -9.83 -5.91 -6.06
N TRP A 21 -9.62 -7.03 -6.77
CA TRP A 21 -8.91 -8.19 -6.22
C TRP A 21 -7.51 -7.85 -5.72
N TYR A 22 -6.76 -7.00 -6.43
CA TYR A 22 -5.42 -6.62 -6.00
C TYR A 22 -5.44 -5.89 -4.65
N GLY A 23 -6.46 -5.07 -4.39
CA GLY A 23 -6.63 -4.37 -3.12
C GLY A 23 -6.88 -5.36 -1.98
N LEU A 24 -7.71 -6.37 -2.22
CA LEU A 24 -7.94 -7.45 -1.26
C LEU A 24 -6.66 -8.25 -0.99
N THR A 25 -5.86 -8.54 -2.01
CA THR A 25 -4.58 -9.23 -1.80
C THR A 25 -3.60 -8.43 -0.95
N TYR A 26 -3.59 -7.09 -1.09
CA TYR A 26 -2.80 -6.23 -0.19
C TYR A 26 -3.29 -6.31 1.25
N LEU A 27 -4.60 -6.25 1.49
CA LEU A 27 -5.17 -6.37 2.83
C LEU A 27 -4.85 -7.72 3.47
N VAL A 28 -4.94 -8.81 2.71
CA VAL A 28 -4.55 -10.15 3.19
C VAL A 28 -3.06 -10.17 3.53
N ALA A 29 -2.18 -9.60 2.69
CA ALA A 29 -0.75 -9.54 2.95
C ALA A 29 -0.43 -8.74 4.23
N PHE A 30 -1.11 -7.61 4.45
CA PHE A 30 -0.98 -6.82 5.68
C PHE A 30 -1.45 -7.58 6.92
N GLY A 31 -2.59 -8.29 6.83
CA GLY A 31 -3.07 -9.15 7.90
C GLY A 31 -2.09 -10.28 8.23
N LEU A 32 -1.52 -10.94 7.22
CA LEU A 32 -0.50 -11.96 7.38
C LEU A 32 0.79 -11.38 8.00
N PHE A 33 1.21 -10.18 7.59
CA PHE A 33 2.35 -9.48 8.18
C PHE A 33 2.14 -9.26 9.68
N LEU A 34 0.99 -8.72 10.08
CA LEU A 34 0.67 -8.49 11.50
C LEU A 34 0.60 -9.79 12.29
N TYR A 35 -0.03 -10.81 11.73
CA TYR A 35 -0.17 -12.11 12.37
C TYR A 35 1.21 -12.76 12.60
N LEU A 36 2.00 -12.90 11.54
CA LEU A 36 3.32 -13.52 11.61
C LEU A 36 4.30 -12.68 12.43
N GLY A 37 4.25 -11.35 12.32
CA GLY A 37 5.05 -10.43 13.13
C GLY A 37 4.70 -10.52 14.62
N SER A 38 3.42 -10.62 14.97
CA SER A 38 2.97 -10.80 16.35
C SER A 38 3.42 -12.14 16.95
N LEU A 39 3.50 -13.20 16.14
CA LEU A 39 4.08 -14.47 16.56
C LEU A 39 5.61 -14.36 16.71
N ARG A 40 6.26 -13.65 15.78
CA ARG A 40 7.72 -13.48 15.76
C ARG A 40 8.23 -12.73 16.99
N VAL A 41 7.58 -11.64 17.37
CA VAL A 41 8.01 -10.80 18.49
C VAL A 41 7.94 -11.53 19.84
N LYS A 42 7.08 -12.55 19.97
CA LYS A 42 7.02 -13.38 21.18
C LYS A 42 8.22 -14.32 21.35
N GLN A 43 9.04 -14.50 20.32
CA GLN A 43 10.22 -15.36 20.41
C GLN A 43 11.29 -14.70 21.29
N THR A 44 11.98 -15.50 22.08
CA THR A 44 12.97 -15.05 23.08
C THR A 44 13.98 -14.04 22.52
N GLN A 45 14.48 -14.24 21.31
CA GLN A 45 15.43 -13.34 20.64
C GLN A 45 14.91 -11.89 20.43
N PHE A 46 13.61 -11.73 20.17
CA PHE A 46 12.99 -10.41 19.97
C PHE A 46 12.45 -9.85 21.28
N ALA A 47 11.88 -10.69 22.13
CA ALA A 47 11.40 -10.28 23.44
C ALA A 47 12.53 -9.75 24.35
N GLN A 48 13.71 -10.38 24.31
CA GLN A 48 14.88 -9.92 25.09
C GLN A 48 15.44 -8.58 24.60
N THR A 49 15.25 -8.25 23.32
CA THR A 49 15.68 -6.97 22.73
C THR A 49 14.62 -5.86 22.89
N GLY A 50 13.51 -6.16 23.57
CA GLY A 50 12.46 -5.19 23.91
C GLY A 50 11.43 -4.95 22.81
N TRP A 51 11.46 -5.72 21.71
CA TRP A 51 10.43 -5.62 20.68
C TRP A 51 9.06 -5.99 21.24
N THR A 52 8.06 -5.20 20.87
CA THR A 52 6.68 -5.39 21.25
C THR A 52 5.79 -5.55 20.02
N ARG A 53 4.59 -6.06 20.23
CA ARG A 53 3.58 -6.14 19.16
C ARG A 53 3.30 -4.77 18.55
N ARG A 54 3.34 -3.71 19.36
CA ARG A 54 3.10 -2.34 18.92
C ARG A 54 4.15 -1.90 17.90
N ASP A 55 5.41 -2.29 18.06
CA ASP A 55 6.46 -1.94 17.10
C ASP A 55 6.21 -2.56 15.72
N VAL A 56 5.60 -3.75 15.66
CA VAL A 56 5.19 -4.38 14.38
C VAL A 56 4.01 -3.64 13.74
N GLU A 57 3.05 -3.22 14.55
CA GLU A 57 1.89 -2.45 14.10
C GLU A 57 2.33 -1.08 13.57
N ASP A 58 3.22 -0.39 14.31
CA ASP A 58 3.81 0.88 13.92
C ASP A 58 4.66 0.73 12.65
N LEU A 59 5.47 -0.33 12.54
CA LEU A 59 6.26 -0.62 11.34
C LEU A 59 5.39 -0.79 10.10
N LEU A 60 4.29 -1.55 10.21
CA LEU A 60 3.35 -1.69 9.09
C LEU A 60 2.67 -0.36 8.77
N PHE A 61 2.20 0.37 9.78
CA PHE A 61 1.51 1.63 9.60
C PHE A 61 2.37 2.66 8.88
N TYR A 62 3.59 2.91 9.40
CA TYR A 62 4.52 3.86 8.79
C TYR A 62 5.03 3.38 7.43
N GLY A 63 5.22 2.07 7.24
CA GLY A 63 5.59 1.52 5.93
C GLY A 63 4.50 1.72 4.87
N VAL A 64 3.23 1.46 5.21
CA VAL A 64 2.10 1.73 4.29
C VAL A 64 1.96 3.21 4.02
N LEU A 65 2.14 4.07 5.04
CA LEU A 65 2.12 5.51 4.88
C LEU A 65 3.24 5.99 3.94
N GLY A 66 4.46 5.46 4.11
CA GLY A 66 5.62 5.69 3.24
C GLY A 66 5.33 5.31 1.78
N VAL A 67 4.79 4.11 1.54
CA VAL A 67 4.41 3.65 0.20
C VAL A 67 3.38 4.57 -0.45
N VAL A 68 2.36 5.00 0.30
CA VAL A 68 1.30 5.88 -0.23
C VAL A 68 1.82 7.28 -0.52
N ILE A 69 2.55 7.88 0.41
CA ILE A 69 3.08 9.24 0.26
C ILE A 69 4.16 9.26 -0.80
N GLY A 70 5.17 8.39 -0.68
CA GLY A 70 6.28 8.27 -1.61
C GLY A 70 5.80 7.91 -3.00
N GLY A 71 4.87 6.96 -3.12
CA GLY A 71 4.29 6.57 -4.41
C GLY A 71 3.55 7.73 -5.08
N ARG A 72 2.81 8.51 -4.30
CA ARG A 72 2.10 9.68 -4.84
C ARG A 72 3.03 10.79 -5.25
N LEU A 73 3.98 11.16 -4.38
CA LEU A 73 4.95 12.21 -4.67
C LEU A 73 5.87 11.82 -5.83
N GLY A 74 6.31 10.57 -5.89
CA GLY A 74 7.07 10.05 -7.03
C GLY A 74 6.29 10.17 -8.34
N TYR A 75 4.97 9.91 -8.33
CA TYR A 75 4.15 10.11 -9.52
C TYR A 75 4.07 11.58 -9.93
N VAL A 76 3.78 12.45 -8.95
CA VAL A 76 3.65 13.89 -9.14
C VAL A 76 4.93 14.49 -9.71
N LEU A 77 6.07 14.18 -9.11
CA LEU A 77 7.36 14.78 -9.46
C LEU A 77 7.95 14.21 -10.75
N PHE A 78 7.86 12.89 -10.98
CA PHE A 78 8.55 12.26 -12.10
C PHE A 78 7.69 12.10 -13.36
N TYR A 79 6.36 12.04 -13.23
CA TYR A 79 5.47 11.78 -14.38
C TYR A 79 4.64 12.98 -14.82
N LYS A 80 4.18 13.82 -13.89
CA LYS A 80 3.27 14.95 -14.20
C LYS A 80 3.57 16.26 -13.46
N PRO A 81 4.83 16.72 -13.36
CA PRO A 81 5.20 17.86 -12.51
C PRO A 81 4.49 19.16 -12.90
N VAL A 82 4.40 19.48 -14.20
CA VAL A 82 3.76 20.71 -14.71
C VAL A 82 2.26 20.73 -14.40
N TYR A 83 1.59 19.59 -14.56
CA TYR A 83 0.14 19.47 -14.29
C TYR A 83 -0.18 19.74 -12.82
N TYR A 84 0.58 19.13 -11.91
CA TYR A 84 0.36 19.29 -10.48
C TYR A 84 0.85 20.64 -9.94
N ALA A 85 1.80 21.29 -10.60
CA ALA A 85 2.14 22.68 -10.31
C ALA A 85 0.96 23.63 -10.59
N ALA A 86 0.20 23.36 -11.66
CA ALA A 86 -1.04 24.10 -11.96
C ALA A 86 -2.24 23.68 -11.10
N ASN A 87 -2.24 22.45 -10.56
CA ASN A 87 -3.35 21.86 -9.80
C ASN A 87 -2.88 21.22 -8.49
N PRO A 88 -2.34 22.00 -7.53
CA PRO A 88 -1.66 21.44 -6.35
C PRO A 88 -2.57 20.61 -5.45
N LEU A 89 -3.87 20.95 -5.36
CA LEU A 89 -4.83 20.19 -4.55
C LEU A 89 -5.07 18.77 -5.08
N GLU A 90 -4.83 18.52 -6.37
CA GLU A 90 -5.00 17.18 -6.94
C GLU A 90 -3.92 16.20 -6.50
N ILE A 91 -2.83 16.67 -5.87
CA ILE A 91 -1.84 15.79 -5.26
C ILE A 91 -2.50 14.86 -4.24
N PHE A 92 -3.52 15.34 -3.51
CA PHE A 92 -4.25 14.53 -2.51
C PHE A 92 -5.31 13.60 -3.12
N ALA A 93 -5.67 13.77 -4.40
CA ALA A 93 -6.69 12.99 -5.08
C ALA A 93 -6.17 11.61 -5.53
N VAL A 94 -5.77 10.77 -4.57
CA VAL A 94 -5.19 9.44 -4.82
C VAL A 94 -6.17 8.45 -5.48
N TRP A 95 -7.48 8.66 -5.32
CA TRP A 95 -8.53 7.86 -5.96
C TRP A 95 -8.60 8.04 -7.48
N LYS A 96 -8.02 9.10 -8.03
CA LYS A 96 -7.87 9.27 -9.49
C LYS A 96 -6.75 8.38 -10.08
N GLY A 97 -6.09 7.57 -9.24
CA GLY A 97 -4.91 6.81 -9.61
C GLY A 97 -3.67 7.70 -9.71
N GLY A 98 -2.58 7.15 -10.27
CA GLY A 98 -1.30 7.85 -10.39
C GLY A 98 -0.42 7.62 -9.16
N MET A 99 0.24 6.47 -9.14
CA MET A 99 1.20 6.05 -8.11
C MET A 99 2.46 5.55 -8.81
N ALA A 100 3.63 5.96 -8.32
CA ALA A 100 4.93 5.50 -8.82
C ALA A 100 5.47 4.40 -7.92
N PHE A 101 5.81 3.24 -8.50
CA PHE A 101 6.42 2.15 -7.75
C PHE A 101 7.71 2.58 -7.02
N HIS A 102 8.65 3.22 -7.74
CA HIS A 102 9.92 3.67 -7.17
C HIS A 102 9.74 4.68 -6.03
N GLY A 103 8.74 5.56 -6.15
CA GLY A 103 8.39 6.48 -5.08
C GLY A 103 7.91 5.73 -3.84
N GLY A 104 7.07 4.71 -4.03
CA GLY A 104 6.59 3.89 -2.92
C GLY A 104 7.64 2.97 -2.31
N LEU A 105 8.68 2.59 -3.07
CA LEU A 105 9.82 1.82 -2.56
C LEU A 105 10.77 2.69 -1.72
N LEU A 106 10.95 3.96 -2.11
CA LEU A 106 11.83 4.90 -1.41
C LEU A 106 11.21 5.46 -0.12
N GLY A 107 9.88 5.54 -0.07
CA GLY A 107 9.13 6.02 1.09
C GLY A 107 8.96 4.95 2.14
#